data_AF-A0A960MK67-F1
#
_entry.id   AF-A0A960MK67-F1
#
_cell.length_a   1.000
_cell.length_b   1.000
_cell.length_c   1.000
_cell.angle_alpha   90.00
_cell.angle_beta   90.00
_cell.angle_gamma   90.00
#
_symmetry.space_group_name_H-M   'P 1'
#
loop_
_entity.id
_entity.type
_entity.pdbx_description
1 polymer ?
#
loop_
_entity_poly.entity_id
_entity_poly.type
_entity_poly.pdbx_seq_one_letter_code
_entity_poly.pdbx_strand_id
1 'polypeptide(L)'
;MKLSHPKEEGLLQASKWLSHRALVDVREMQDLLESLPPFAIYNVSELVSLQTARISVENFLAKYIDYVTSLKAGVFVDETPFKPTFSCVFSASPKALYAMKAKEGQYIIKPLEPVVQLSFHHFIFSREQLQFHSMVHSQEAVSWGLQFSYPQLYSNSLKGDVIEVFKDPENPNTKLFQTLAKWMRSATTPVPFLLDDKKIHATFRIGKECFPWIDAHPHLPSSGLKVARQSWQ
;
A
#
# COMPACT_ATOMS: atom_id res chain seq x y z
N MET A 1 22.01 -1.27 -1.57
CA MET A 1 21.60 -2.57 -1.04
C MET A 1 22.83 -3.46 -0.96
N LYS A 2 23.10 -4.06 0.21
CA LYS A 2 24.23 -4.99 0.41
C LYS A 2 23.74 -6.44 0.40
N LEU A 3 24.61 -7.38 0.08
CA LEU A 3 24.37 -8.81 0.32
C LEU A 3 24.60 -9.10 1.81
N SER A 4 23.65 -9.77 2.47
CA SER A 4 23.79 -10.17 3.87
C SER A 4 22.73 -11.21 4.26
N HIS A 5 22.66 -11.55 5.55
CA HIS A 5 21.77 -12.54 6.14
C HIS A 5 21.15 -12.02 7.46
N PRO A 6 19.92 -12.43 7.82
CA PRO A 6 19.29 -12.09 9.10
C PRO A 6 20.11 -12.41 10.36
N LYS A 7 21.08 -13.33 10.25
CA LYS A 7 21.97 -13.72 11.37
C LYS A 7 23.00 -12.64 11.69
N GLU A 8 23.35 -11.81 10.70
CA GLU A 8 24.33 -10.73 10.81
C GLU A 8 23.61 -9.41 11.10
N GLU A 9 22.52 -9.15 10.38
CA GLU A 9 21.81 -7.88 10.44
C GLU A 9 20.74 -7.82 11.53
N GLY A 10 20.24 -8.97 11.96
CA GLY A 10 19.01 -9.09 12.72
C GLY A 10 17.76 -8.94 11.85
N LEU A 11 16.60 -9.13 12.48
CA LEU A 11 15.28 -8.96 11.86
C LEU A 11 14.66 -7.66 12.36
N LEU A 12 14.18 -6.85 11.40
CA LEU A 12 13.31 -5.73 11.70
C LEU A 12 11.97 -6.25 12.22
N GLN A 13 11.62 -5.86 13.43
CA GLN A 13 10.34 -6.20 14.06
C GLN A 13 9.58 -4.90 14.33
N ALA A 14 8.44 -4.73 13.67
CA ALA A 14 7.57 -3.57 13.89
C ALA A 14 6.39 -3.97 14.77
N SER A 15 6.21 -3.26 15.89
CA SER A 15 5.15 -3.55 16.87
C SER A 15 3.92 -2.68 16.68
N LYS A 16 4.05 -1.54 16.00
CA LYS A 16 2.95 -0.61 15.73
C LYS A 16 3.09 0.02 14.35
N TRP A 17 2.01 -0.01 13.57
CA TRP A 17 1.98 0.48 12.20
C TRP A 17 0.98 1.63 12.04
N LEU A 18 1.39 2.67 11.30
CA LEU A 18 0.45 3.60 10.66
C LEU A 18 0.15 3.10 9.27
N SER A 19 -1.08 3.27 8.81
CA SER A 19 -1.50 2.85 7.48
C SER A 19 -2.44 3.87 6.85
N HIS A 20 -2.18 4.19 5.59
CA HIS A 20 -3.07 4.97 4.73
C HIS A 20 -3.55 4.08 3.59
N ARG A 21 -4.86 3.96 3.43
CA ARG A 21 -5.52 3.09 2.47
C ARG A 21 -6.32 3.95 1.51
N ALA A 22 -6.11 3.80 0.21
CA ALA A 22 -6.94 4.49 -0.77
C ALA A 22 -7.10 3.73 -2.07
N LEU A 23 -8.24 3.98 -2.71
CA LEU A 23 -8.44 3.81 -4.13
C LEU A 23 -8.35 5.19 -4.79
N VAL A 24 -7.43 5.37 -5.73
CA VAL A 24 -7.28 6.61 -6.49
C VAL A 24 -7.27 6.29 -7.98
N ASP A 25 -7.57 7.27 -8.85
CA ASP A 25 -7.44 7.05 -10.28
C ASP A 25 -5.96 7.09 -10.70
N VAL A 26 -5.68 6.70 -11.95
CA VAL A 26 -4.35 6.68 -12.56
C VAL A 26 -3.65 8.04 -12.44
N ARG A 27 -4.34 9.15 -12.76
CA ARG A 27 -3.72 10.48 -12.69
C ARG A 27 -3.39 10.89 -11.27
N GLU A 28 -4.26 10.57 -10.33
CA GLU A 28 -4.03 10.82 -8.91
C GLU A 28 -2.87 9.96 -8.38
N MET A 29 -2.73 8.71 -8.80
CA MET A 29 -1.55 7.89 -8.45
C MET A 29 -0.27 8.47 -9.04
N GLN A 30 -0.31 8.95 -10.29
CA GLN A 30 0.84 9.63 -10.89
C GLN A 30 1.22 10.89 -10.11
N ASP A 31 0.26 11.75 -9.80
CA ASP A 31 0.44 12.97 -8.99
C ASP A 31 1.01 12.64 -7.60
N LEU A 32 0.52 11.57 -6.95
CA LEU A 32 1.11 11.07 -5.71
C LEU A 32 2.59 10.79 -5.89
N LEU A 33 2.99 9.93 -6.84
CA LEU A 33 4.38 9.51 -7.02
C LEU A 33 5.30 10.68 -7.38
N GLU A 34 4.82 11.64 -8.17
CA GLU A 34 5.55 12.87 -8.52
C GLU A 34 5.73 13.82 -7.32
N SER A 35 4.78 13.83 -6.38
CA SER A 35 4.86 14.67 -5.17
C SER A 35 5.81 14.14 -4.08
N LEU A 36 6.22 12.86 -4.17
CA LEU A 36 7.08 12.24 -3.15
C LEU A 36 8.53 12.74 -3.28
N PRO A 37 9.27 12.87 -2.15
CA PRO A 37 10.72 13.06 -2.22
C PRO A 37 11.37 11.85 -2.92
N PRO A 38 12.61 11.99 -3.45
CA PRO A 38 13.27 10.91 -4.19
C PRO A 38 13.22 9.56 -3.48
N PHE A 39 12.75 8.54 -4.19
CA PHE A 39 12.56 7.20 -3.67
C PHE A 39 12.86 6.13 -4.72
N ALA A 40 12.92 4.88 -4.28
CA ALA A 40 13.00 3.70 -5.12
C ALA A 40 12.01 2.64 -4.63
N ILE A 41 11.51 1.84 -5.56
CA ILE A 41 10.57 0.75 -5.32
C ILE A 41 11.33 -0.57 -5.38
N TYR A 42 11.14 -1.44 -4.38
CA TYR A 42 11.78 -2.74 -4.33
C TYR A 42 10.77 -3.85 -4.13
N ASN A 43 10.85 -4.89 -4.96
CA ASN A 43 10.07 -6.11 -4.78
C ASN A 43 10.62 -6.89 -3.58
N VAL A 44 9.78 -7.10 -2.57
CA VAL A 44 10.10 -7.87 -1.35
C VAL A 44 9.24 -9.13 -1.21
N SER A 45 8.39 -9.41 -2.20
CA SER A 45 7.35 -10.44 -2.12
C SER A 45 7.76 -11.80 -2.69
N GLU A 46 8.79 -11.83 -3.53
CA GLU A 46 9.22 -13.03 -4.23
C GLU A 46 10.75 -13.06 -4.47
N LEU A 47 11.22 -14.14 -5.09
CA LEU A 47 12.61 -14.29 -5.49
C LEU A 47 12.89 -13.43 -6.72
N VAL A 48 13.92 -12.58 -6.63
CA VAL A 48 14.32 -11.67 -7.71
C VAL A 48 15.80 -11.78 -8.00
N SER A 49 16.20 -11.40 -9.22
CA SER A 49 17.60 -11.07 -9.50
C SER A 49 17.91 -9.67 -8.96
N LEU A 50 19.19 -9.33 -8.76
CA LEU A 50 19.55 -7.96 -8.35
C LEU A 50 19.18 -6.91 -9.40
N GLN A 51 19.16 -7.29 -10.68
CA GLN A 51 18.78 -6.44 -11.81
C GLN A 51 17.28 -6.14 -11.82
N THR A 52 16.45 -7.08 -11.35
CA THR A 52 14.98 -6.97 -11.33
C THR A 52 14.40 -6.67 -9.95
N ALA A 53 15.25 -6.57 -8.92
CA ALA A 53 14.83 -6.27 -7.56
C ALA A 53 14.21 -4.88 -7.43
N ARG A 54 14.70 -3.91 -8.22
CA ARG A 54 14.16 -2.56 -8.28
C ARG A 54 13.08 -2.48 -9.34
N ILE A 55 11.91 -1.98 -8.96
CA ILE A 55 10.80 -1.69 -9.87
C ILE A 55 10.92 -0.20 -10.25
N SER A 56 10.80 0.10 -11.55
CA SER A 56 10.76 1.49 -12.01
C SER A 56 9.38 2.11 -11.76
N VAL A 57 9.31 3.43 -11.66
CA VAL A 57 8.03 4.13 -11.46
C VAL A 57 7.10 3.89 -12.64
N GLU A 58 7.64 3.80 -13.85
CA GLU A 58 6.91 3.53 -15.09
C GLU A 58 6.29 2.12 -15.05
N ASN A 59 7.06 1.11 -14.65
CA ASN A 59 6.57 -0.26 -14.52
C ASN A 59 5.50 -0.38 -13.43
N PHE A 60 5.68 0.37 -12.33
CA PHE A 60 4.68 0.44 -11.27
C PHE A 60 3.37 1.05 -11.79
N LEU A 61 3.45 2.20 -12.47
CA LEU A 61 2.29 2.89 -13.03
C LEU A 61 1.59 2.07 -14.11
N ALA A 62 2.33 1.39 -14.99
CA ALA A 62 1.73 0.50 -16.00
C ALA A 62 0.85 -0.57 -15.35
N LYS A 63 1.33 -1.22 -14.28
CA LYS A 63 0.52 -2.19 -13.52
C LYS A 63 -0.64 -1.55 -12.79
N TYR A 64 -0.49 -0.32 -12.29
CA TYR A 64 -1.59 0.42 -11.69
C TYR A 64 -2.69 0.79 -12.69
N ILE A 65 -2.30 1.14 -13.91
CA ILE A 65 -3.22 1.39 -15.03
C ILE A 65 -4.03 0.13 -15.36
N ASP A 66 -3.36 -1.02 -15.49
CA ASP A 66 -4.03 -2.30 -15.75
C ASP A 66 -5.07 -2.62 -14.65
N TYR A 67 -4.70 -2.40 -13.39
CA TYR A 67 -5.56 -2.61 -12.23
C TYR A 67 -6.81 -1.72 -12.26
N VAL A 68 -6.63 -0.40 -12.35
CA VAL A 68 -7.74 0.57 -12.35
C VAL A 68 -8.62 0.40 -13.59
N THR A 69 -8.04 0.09 -14.75
CA THR A 69 -8.80 -0.17 -15.98
C THR A 69 -9.70 -1.39 -15.84
N SER A 70 -9.21 -2.45 -15.19
CA SER A 70 -10.01 -3.64 -14.89
C SER A 70 -11.18 -3.33 -13.96
N LEU A 71 -10.95 -2.53 -12.91
CA LEU A 71 -12.02 -2.08 -11.99
C LEU A 71 -13.06 -1.22 -12.72
N LYS A 72 -12.62 -0.28 -13.58
CA LYS A 72 -13.51 0.56 -14.41
C LYS A 72 -14.37 -0.27 -15.36
N ALA A 73 -13.85 -1.38 -15.84
CA ALA A 73 -14.55 -2.32 -16.70
C ALA A 73 -15.49 -3.28 -15.93
N GLY A 74 -15.55 -3.20 -14.60
CA GLY A 74 -16.34 -4.12 -13.79
C GLY A 74 -15.81 -5.55 -13.76
N VAL A 75 -14.50 -5.72 -13.97
CA VAL A 75 -13.84 -7.04 -14.01
C VAL A 75 -13.23 -7.35 -12.65
N PHE A 76 -13.58 -8.50 -12.08
CA PHE A 76 -12.90 -9.05 -10.90
C PHE A 76 -11.42 -9.27 -11.22
N VAL A 77 -10.55 -8.62 -10.47
CA VAL A 77 -9.11 -8.64 -10.71
C VAL A 77 -8.50 -9.90 -10.09
N ASP A 78 -7.82 -10.72 -10.89
CA ASP A 78 -6.83 -11.66 -10.36
C ASP A 78 -5.61 -10.87 -9.87
N GLU A 79 -5.34 -10.89 -8.57
CA GLU A 79 -4.25 -10.13 -7.96
C GLU A 79 -2.87 -10.73 -8.19
N THR A 80 -2.79 -11.99 -8.62
CA THR A 80 -1.54 -12.73 -8.79
C THR A 80 -0.52 -11.98 -9.68
N PRO A 81 -0.90 -11.42 -10.85
CA PRO A 81 0.03 -10.70 -11.73
C PRO A 81 0.50 -9.35 -11.16
N PHE A 82 -0.23 -8.80 -10.18
CA PHE A 82 0.06 -7.50 -9.57
C PHE A 82 0.88 -7.64 -8.29
N LYS A 83 0.88 -8.81 -7.67
CA LYS A 83 1.54 -9.07 -6.39
C LYS A 83 2.99 -8.58 -6.33
N PRO A 84 3.86 -8.82 -7.34
CA PRO A 84 5.24 -8.29 -7.32
C PRO A 84 5.32 -6.76 -7.18
N THR A 85 4.34 -6.06 -7.77
CA THR A 85 4.31 -4.60 -7.85
C THR A 85 3.57 -3.96 -6.67
N PHE A 86 2.52 -4.61 -6.16
CA PHE A 86 1.70 -4.09 -5.06
C PHE A 86 1.99 -4.73 -3.71
N SER A 87 2.95 -5.66 -3.63
CA SER A 87 3.57 -6.16 -2.39
C SER A 87 5.05 -5.77 -2.35
N CYS A 88 5.32 -4.47 -2.50
CA CYS A 88 6.66 -3.91 -2.58
C CYS A 88 6.94 -2.98 -1.40
N VAL A 89 8.14 -2.40 -1.36
CA VAL A 89 8.47 -1.31 -0.42
C VAL A 89 8.99 -0.10 -1.16
N PHE A 90 8.63 1.09 -0.68
CA PHE A 90 9.22 2.34 -1.11
C PHE A 90 10.27 2.77 -0.07
N SER A 91 11.43 3.17 -0.56
CA SER A 91 12.47 3.72 0.29
C SER A 91 13.24 4.85 -0.38
N ALA A 92 13.49 5.89 0.39
CA ALA A 92 14.39 6.98 0.06
C ALA A 92 15.88 6.61 0.22
N SER A 93 16.19 5.43 0.81
CA SER A 93 17.56 4.99 1.02
C SER A 93 17.75 3.51 0.64
N PRO A 94 18.64 3.18 -0.32
CA PRO A 94 18.96 1.79 -0.64
C PRO A 94 19.74 1.07 0.46
N LYS A 95 20.13 1.77 1.54
CA LYS A 95 20.76 1.19 2.73
C LYS A 95 19.74 0.61 3.71
N ALA A 96 18.47 1.02 3.61
CA ALA A 96 17.37 0.50 4.42
C ALA A 96 16.99 -0.94 4.04
N LEU A 97 17.66 -1.54 3.04
CA LEU A 97 17.41 -2.90 2.57
C LEU A 97 18.71 -3.68 2.37
N TYR A 98 18.61 -4.99 2.50
CA TYR A 98 19.63 -5.96 2.10
C TYR A 98 19.04 -7.05 1.22
N ALA A 99 19.91 -7.70 0.45
CA ALA A 99 19.58 -8.84 -0.38
C ALA A 99 20.13 -10.11 0.27
N MET A 100 19.25 -11.08 0.51
CA MET A 100 19.59 -12.39 1.06
C MET A 100 19.61 -13.41 -0.08
N LYS A 101 20.76 -14.06 -0.32
CA LYS A 101 20.87 -15.10 -1.35
C LYS A 101 20.00 -16.29 -0.97
N ALA A 102 19.09 -16.68 -1.85
CA ALA A 102 18.23 -17.85 -1.68
C ALA A 102 18.67 -19.00 -2.58
N LYS A 103 19.01 -18.70 -3.85
CA LYS A 103 19.61 -19.62 -4.82
C LYS A 103 20.64 -18.89 -5.66
N GLU A 104 21.37 -19.59 -6.52
CA GLU A 104 22.30 -18.94 -7.44
C GLU A 104 21.55 -17.92 -8.31
N GLY A 105 22.05 -16.67 -8.34
CA GLY A 105 21.41 -15.56 -9.04
C GLY A 105 20.04 -15.09 -8.51
N GLN A 106 19.49 -15.68 -7.43
CA GLN A 106 18.18 -15.33 -6.88
C GLN A 106 18.25 -14.92 -5.41
N TYR A 107 17.60 -13.80 -5.11
CA TYR A 107 17.67 -13.12 -3.83
C TYR A 107 16.27 -12.82 -3.29
N ILE A 108 16.17 -12.79 -1.96
CA ILE A 108 15.04 -12.20 -1.26
C ILE A 108 15.47 -10.84 -0.74
N ILE A 109 14.73 -9.80 -1.09
CA ILE A 109 15.00 -8.45 -0.57
C ILE A 109 14.30 -8.29 0.77
N LYS A 110 15.03 -7.82 1.79
CA LYS A 110 14.52 -7.65 3.15
C LYS A 110 14.80 -6.24 3.66
N PRO A 111 13.85 -5.62 4.39
CA PRO A 111 14.12 -4.39 5.12
C PRO A 111 15.14 -4.61 6.23
N LEU A 112 16.10 -3.70 6.32
CA LEU A 112 17.04 -3.53 7.43
C LEU A 112 16.56 -2.43 8.39
N GLU A 113 16.01 -1.37 7.82
CA GLU A 113 15.49 -0.19 8.51
C GLU A 113 14.02 0.01 8.14
N PRO A 114 13.27 0.85 8.87
CA PRO A 114 11.91 1.24 8.51
C PRO A 114 11.79 1.72 7.06
N VAL A 115 10.83 1.15 6.34
CA VAL A 115 10.49 1.46 4.95
C VAL A 115 8.97 1.61 4.82
N VAL A 116 8.50 2.29 3.78
CA VAL A 116 7.06 2.34 3.47
C VAL A 116 6.69 1.03 2.79
N GLN A 117 5.84 0.23 3.43
CA GLN A 117 5.33 -1.02 2.88
C GLN A 117 4.09 -0.75 2.06
N LEU A 118 4.05 -1.32 0.85
CA LEU A 118 2.87 -1.32 0.00
C LEU A 118 2.23 -2.70 0.02
N SER A 119 0.91 -2.73 0.09
CA SER A 119 0.10 -3.94 0.01
C SER A 119 -1.24 -3.63 -0.67
N PHE A 120 -1.88 -4.65 -1.23
CA PHE A 120 -3.31 -4.55 -1.53
C PHE A 120 -4.11 -4.27 -0.25
N HIS A 121 -5.13 -3.44 -0.36
CA HIS A 121 -6.11 -3.22 0.70
C HIS A 121 -7.39 -3.99 0.40
N HIS A 122 -7.66 -4.99 1.24
CA HIS A 122 -8.92 -5.72 1.25
C HIS A 122 -9.78 -5.31 2.44
N PHE A 123 -11.10 -5.38 2.29
CA PHE A 123 -12.01 -5.26 3.42
C PHE A 123 -13.29 -6.10 3.27
N ILE A 124 -13.92 -6.39 4.40
CA ILE A 124 -15.32 -6.83 4.46
C ILE A 124 -16.12 -5.84 5.31
N PHE A 125 -17.43 -5.80 5.12
CA PHE A 125 -18.35 -5.07 5.97
C PHE A 125 -19.19 -6.06 6.79
N SER A 126 -19.05 -6.02 8.12
CA SER A 126 -19.89 -6.80 9.03
C SER A 126 -21.23 -6.10 9.21
N ARG A 127 -22.31 -6.72 8.73
CA ARG A 127 -23.68 -6.21 8.91
C ARG A 127 -24.15 -6.30 10.36
N GLU A 128 -23.66 -7.30 11.11
CA GLU A 128 -23.99 -7.49 12.53
C GLU A 128 -23.37 -6.38 13.39
N GLN A 129 -22.11 -6.02 13.13
CA GLN A 129 -21.39 -5.02 13.91
C GLN A 129 -21.46 -3.61 13.31
N LEU A 130 -22.01 -3.48 12.10
CA LEU A 130 -22.01 -2.25 11.28
C LEU A 130 -20.61 -1.64 11.11
N GLN A 131 -19.60 -2.50 10.91
CA GLN A 131 -18.18 -2.11 10.89
C GLN A 131 -17.43 -2.69 9.70
N PHE A 132 -16.41 -1.95 9.24
CA PHE A 132 -15.46 -2.41 8.23
C PHE A 132 -14.28 -3.11 8.88
N HIS A 133 -13.98 -4.33 8.45
CA HIS A 133 -12.77 -5.06 8.83
C HIS A 133 -11.79 -5.03 7.67
N SER A 134 -10.63 -4.41 7.87
CA SER A 134 -9.57 -4.31 6.86
C SER A 134 -8.63 -5.52 6.91
N MET A 135 -7.93 -5.76 5.79
CA MET A 135 -6.95 -6.84 5.62
C MET A 135 -7.54 -8.24 5.86
N VAL A 136 -8.79 -8.45 5.45
CA VAL A 136 -9.44 -9.75 5.50
C VAL A 136 -9.17 -10.52 4.21
N HIS A 137 -8.60 -11.72 4.34
CA HIS A 137 -8.35 -12.63 3.22
C HIS A 137 -9.52 -13.61 3.09
N SER A 138 -10.54 -13.20 2.34
CA SER A 138 -11.71 -14.01 2.00
C SER A 138 -12.05 -13.80 0.52
N GLN A 139 -12.71 -14.79 -0.10
CA GLN A 139 -13.26 -14.63 -1.46
C GLN A 139 -14.35 -13.55 -1.53
N GLU A 140 -14.97 -13.24 -0.39
CA GLU A 140 -16.01 -12.21 -0.26
C GLU A 140 -15.42 -10.81 0.02
N ALA A 141 -14.10 -10.70 0.17
CA ALA A 141 -13.46 -9.44 0.48
C ALA A 141 -13.44 -8.51 -0.74
N VAL A 142 -13.78 -7.24 -0.51
CA VAL A 142 -13.61 -6.17 -1.49
C VAL A 142 -12.12 -5.87 -1.61
N SER A 143 -11.53 -6.14 -2.77
CA SER A 143 -10.25 -5.50 -3.16
C SER A 143 -10.53 -4.05 -3.48
N TRP A 144 -10.09 -3.13 -2.62
CA TRP A 144 -10.41 -1.70 -2.71
C TRP A 144 -9.35 -0.92 -3.48
N GLY A 145 -8.09 -1.14 -3.17
CA GLY A 145 -6.98 -0.33 -3.67
C GLY A 145 -5.69 -0.68 -2.96
N LEU A 146 -4.88 0.33 -2.65
CA LEU A 146 -3.55 0.13 -2.05
C LEU A 146 -3.50 0.65 -0.61
N GLN A 147 -2.72 -0.05 0.22
CA GLN A 147 -2.36 0.32 1.57
C GLN A 147 -0.87 0.64 1.65
N PHE A 148 -0.56 1.85 2.12
CA PHE A 148 0.78 2.31 2.46
C PHE A 148 0.95 2.28 3.97
N SER A 149 1.89 1.48 4.46
CA SER A 149 2.12 1.27 5.89
C SER A 149 3.55 1.65 6.29
N TYR A 150 3.70 2.23 7.48
CA TYR A 150 5.00 2.61 8.04
C TYR A 150 5.04 2.34 9.54
N PRO A 151 6.13 1.79 10.08
CA PRO A 151 6.20 1.50 11.51
C PRO A 151 6.30 2.80 12.32
N GLN A 152 5.57 2.86 13.43
CA GLN A 152 5.78 3.89 14.45
C GLN A 152 6.86 3.49 15.43
N LEU A 153 6.86 2.21 15.77
CA LEU A 153 7.79 1.56 16.69
C LEU A 153 8.39 0.37 15.96
N TYR A 154 9.70 0.25 16.01
CA TYR A 154 10.39 -0.94 15.54
C TYR A 154 11.56 -1.29 16.46
N SER A 155 11.97 -2.55 16.43
CA SER A 155 13.20 -3.04 17.04
C SER A 155 14.00 -3.84 16.04
N ASN A 156 15.27 -4.03 16.35
CA ASN A 156 16.13 -4.99 15.68
C ASN A 156 16.37 -6.16 16.63
N SER A 157 16.10 -7.40 16.16
CA SER A 157 16.16 -8.60 16.99
C SER A 157 17.51 -8.86 17.66
N LEU A 158 18.61 -8.28 17.16
CA LEU A 158 19.95 -8.41 17.76
C LEU A 158 20.30 -7.25 18.69
N LYS A 159 19.69 -6.07 18.52
CA LYS A 159 20.01 -4.87 19.31
C LYS A 159 19.09 -4.67 20.50
N GLY A 160 17.87 -5.24 20.47
CA GLY A 160 16.91 -5.18 21.57
C GLY A 160 16.22 -3.84 21.77
N ASP A 161 16.81 -2.73 21.30
CA ASP A 161 16.24 -1.39 21.44
C ASP A 161 14.95 -1.22 20.62
N VAL A 162 13.93 -0.63 21.27
CA VAL A 162 12.69 -0.18 20.62
C VAL A 162 12.84 1.30 20.26
N ILE A 163 12.75 1.60 18.97
CA ILE A 163 12.97 2.93 18.40
C ILE A 163 11.63 3.49 17.91
N GLU A 164 11.30 4.71 18.34
CA GLU A 164 10.15 5.48 17.87
C GLU A 164 10.47 6.26 16.59
N VAL A 165 10.54 5.54 15.46
CA VAL A 165 11.03 6.11 14.19
C VAL A 165 10.11 7.17 13.59
N PHE A 166 8.81 7.14 13.85
CA PHE A 166 7.88 8.11 13.25
C PHE A 166 8.10 9.54 13.79
N LYS A 167 8.73 9.67 14.96
CA LYS A 167 9.12 10.96 15.54
C LYS A 167 10.54 11.39 15.17
N ASP A 168 11.27 10.56 14.43
CA ASP A 168 12.62 10.89 13.94
C ASP A 168 12.51 11.66 12.61
N PRO A 169 12.70 13.00 12.61
CA PRO A 169 12.59 13.80 11.40
C PRO A 169 13.79 13.61 10.46
N GLU A 170 14.91 13.08 10.95
CA GLU A 170 16.13 12.88 10.17
C GLU A 170 16.07 11.59 9.35
N ASN A 171 15.15 10.67 9.69
CA ASN A 171 14.97 9.46 8.92
C ASN A 171 14.31 9.78 7.55
N PRO A 172 14.99 9.50 6.42
CA PRO A 172 14.48 9.87 5.10
C PRO A 172 13.20 9.10 4.72
N ASN A 173 13.00 7.88 5.24
CA ASN A 173 11.77 7.12 5.02
C ASN A 173 10.60 7.66 5.86
N THR A 174 10.87 8.28 7.02
CA THR A 174 9.85 9.01 7.80
C THR A 174 9.34 10.20 7.00
N LYS A 175 10.25 11.02 6.42
CA LYS A 175 9.87 12.14 5.56
C LYS A 175 9.07 11.69 4.33
N LEU A 176 9.50 10.61 3.67
CA LEU A 176 8.77 10.00 2.56
C LEU A 176 7.33 9.65 2.94
N PHE A 177 7.14 8.95 4.06
CA PHE A 177 5.81 8.57 4.53
C PHE A 177 4.94 9.76 4.97
N GLN A 178 5.54 10.78 5.60
CA GLN A 178 4.82 12.00 6.00
C GLN A 178 4.32 12.80 4.79
N THR A 179 5.13 12.91 3.72
CA THR A 179 4.71 13.53 2.46
C THR A 179 3.55 12.77 1.83
N LEU A 180 3.65 11.43 1.75
CA LEU A 180 2.57 10.57 1.28
C LEU A 180 1.29 10.77 2.11
N ALA A 181 1.39 10.77 3.43
CA ALA A 181 0.27 10.95 4.34
C ALA A 181 -0.39 12.33 4.16
N LYS A 182 0.40 13.38 3.92
CA LYS A 182 -0.09 14.73 3.62
C LYS A 182 -0.85 14.75 2.30
N TRP A 183 -0.27 14.19 1.25
CA TRP A 183 -0.90 14.08 -0.07
C TRP A 183 -2.23 13.33 0.01
N MET A 184 -2.26 12.18 0.68
CA MET A 184 -3.48 11.38 0.87
C MET A 184 -4.58 12.19 1.53
N ARG A 185 -4.26 13.02 2.54
CA ARG A 185 -5.26 13.86 3.22
C ARG A 185 -5.81 14.98 2.33
N SER A 186 -4.99 15.56 1.45
CA SER A 186 -5.40 16.69 0.60
C SER A 186 -6.07 16.25 -0.71
N ALA A 187 -5.64 15.15 -1.31
CA ALA A 187 -6.08 14.71 -2.62
C ALA A 187 -7.30 13.78 -2.57
N THR A 188 -7.53 13.09 -1.45
CA THR A 188 -8.58 12.07 -1.31
C THR A 188 -9.55 12.42 -0.18
N THR A 189 -10.71 11.77 -0.14
CA THR A 189 -11.71 11.90 0.95
C THR A 189 -11.98 10.55 1.62
N PRO A 190 -12.33 10.49 2.93
CA PRO A 190 -12.88 9.26 3.51
C PRO A 190 -14.08 8.75 2.70
N VAL A 191 -14.15 7.44 2.47
CA VAL A 191 -15.22 6.87 1.63
C VAL A 191 -16.55 6.89 2.40
N PRO A 192 -17.60 7.56 1.89
CA PRO A 192 -18.93 7.45 2.44
C PRO A 192 -19.67 6.30 1.74
N PHE A 193 -19.87 5.17 2.41
CA PHE A 193 -20.74 4.10 1.88
C PHE A 193 -22.20 4.35 2.23
N LEU A 194 -23.11 3.93 1.36
CA LEU A 194 -24.55 3.86 1.59
C LEU A 194 -24.95 2.42 1.89
N LEU A 195 -25.63 2.23 3.01
CA LEU A 195 -26.29 0.99 3.40
C LEU A 195 -27.70 1.33 3.86
N ASP A 196 -28.71 0.85 3.15
CA ASP A 196 -30.14 1.14 3.45
C ASP A 196 -30.40 2.64 3.69
N ASP A 197 -29.89 3.47 2.76
CA ASP A 197 -29.94 4.94 2.79
C ASP A 197 -29.20 5.63 3.95
N LYS A 198 -28.50 4.87 4.80
CA LYS A 198 -27.62 5.42 5.84
C LYS A 198 -26.19 5.55 5.34
N LYS A 199 -25.57 6.69 5.62
CA LYS A 199 -24.15 6.93 5.34
C LYS A 199 -23.29 6.31 6.44
N ILE A 200 -22.36 5.44 6.07
CA ILE A 200 -21.34 4.86 6.95
C ILE A 200 -19.97 5.26 6.40
N HIS A 201 -19.15 5.90 7.24
CA HIS A 201 -17.82 6.32 6.84
C HIS A 201 -16.79 5.23 7.09
N ALA A 202 -16.04 4.88 6.05
CA ALA A 202 -14.89 4.00 6.19
C ALA A 202 -13.63 4.76 6.62
N THR A 203 -12.67 4.05 7.21
CA THR A 203 -11.36 4.61 7.61
C THR A 203 -10.38 4.71 6.44
N PHE A 204 -10.69 4.08 5.31
CA PHE A 204 -9.97 4.19 4.06
C PHE A 204 -10.57 5.30 3.17
N ARG A 205 -9.85 5.67 2.11
CA ARG A 205 -10.12 6.86 1.31
C ARG A 205 -10.38 6.54 -0.17
N ILE A 206 -10.97 7.51 -0.86
CA ILE A 206 -11.22 7.49 -2.30
C ILE A 206 -10.73 8.80 -2.92
N GLY A 207 -10.04 8.68 -4.06
CA GLY A 207 -9.69 9.80 -4.92
C GLY A 207 -10.90 10.41 -5.61
N LYS A 208 -10.84 11.70 -5.90
CA LYS A 208 -11.95 12.43 -6.51
C LYS A 208 -12.21 11.95 -7.94
N GLU A 209 -11.16 11.55 -8.65
CA GLU A 209 -11.28 11.04 -10.02
C GLU A 209 -11.90 9.63 -10.08
N CYS A 210 -12.07 8.94 -8.95
CA CYS A 210 -12.75 7.65 -8.90
C CYS A 210 -14.28 7.76 -9.00
N PHE A 211 -14.88 8.86 -8.51
CA PHE A 211 -16.34 8.98 -8.41
C PHE A 211 -17.12 8.76 -9.71
N PRO A 212 -16.65 9.20 -10.90
CA PRO A 212 -17.35 8.98 -12.16
C PRO A 212 -17.57 7.49 -12.52
N TRP A 213 -16.71 6.59 -12.03
CA TRP A 213 -16.74 5.17 -12.41
C TRP A 213 -16.87 4.22 -11.23
N ILE A 214 -16.90 4.71 -9.99
CA ILE A 214 -16.89 3.87 -8.78
C ILE A 214 -18.07 2.87 -8.72
N ASP A 215 -19.20 3.19 -9.33
CA ASP A 215 -20.36 2.29 -9.40
C ASP A 215 -20.12 1.07 -10.29
N ALA A 216 -19.12 1.10 -11.17
CA ALA A 216 -18.68 -0.04 -11.97
C ALA A 216 -17.77 -1.00 -11.18
N HIS A 217 -17.29 -0.62 -9.98
CA HIS A 217 -16.37 -1.44 -9.22
C HIS A 217 -16.99 -2.83 -8.89
N PRO A 218 -16.39 -3.94 -9.33
CA PRO A 218 -17.04 -5.26 -9.39
C PRO A 218 -17.48 -5.79 -8.03
N HIS A 219 -16.67 -5.54 -6.98
CA HIS A 219 -16.94 -6.04 -5.64
C HIS A 219 -18.06 -5.29 -4.89
N LEU A 220 -18.36 -4.03 -5.25
CA LEU A 220 -19.30 -3.22 -4.45
C LEU A 220 -20.74 -3.73 -4.54
N PRO A 221 -21.30 -4.02 -5.74
CA PRO A 221 -22.63 -4.59 -5.87
C PRO A 221 -22.77 -5.93 -5.15
N SER A 222 -21.78 -6.82 -5.26
CA SER A 222 -21.79 -8.13 -4.60
C SER A 222 -21.76 -8.04 -3.07
N SER A 223 -21.14 -6.99 -2.53
CA SER A 223 -21.13 -6.73 -1.08
C SER A 223 -22.35 -5.91 -0.61
N GLY A 224 -23.25 -5.54 -1.52
CA GLY A 224 -24.41 -4.69 -1.23
C GLY A 224 -24.02 -3.28 -0.75
N LEU A 225 -22.87 -2.79 -1.22
CA LEU A 225 -22.33 -1.47 -0.89
C LEU A 225 -22.46 -0.54 -2.09
N LYS A 226 -22.72 0.74 -1.83
CA LYS A 226 -22.62 1.82 -2.82
C LYS A 226 -21.83 2.97 -2.24
N VAL A 227 -21.10 3.69 -3.06
CA VAL A 227 -20.42 4.92 -2.62
C VAL A 227 -21.40 6.08 -2.75
N ALA A 228 -21.59 6.84 -1.67
CA ALA A 228 -22.38 8.06 -1.71
C ALA A 228 -21.69 9.08 -2.60
N ARG A 229 -22.35 9.49 -3.68
CA ARG A 229 -21.84 10.59 -4.51
C ARG A 229 -21.85 11.87 -3.68
N GLN A 230 -20.69 12.48 -3.51
CA GLN A 230 -20.61 13.84 -2.97
C GLN A 230 -20.78 14.82 -4.12
N SER A 231 -21.72 15.76 -4.00
CA SER A 231 -21.76 16.94 -4.86
C SER A 231 -20.54 17.79 -4.49
N TRP A 232 -19.50 17.73 -5.31
CA TRP A 232 -18.36 18.63 -5.18
C TRP A 232 -18.80 19.99 -5.74
N GLN A 233 -18.97 20.98 -4.86
CA GLN A 233 -19.02 22.40 -5.21
C GLN A 233 -17.62 22.98 -5.19
#